data_AF-A0AAW0IZ59-F1
#
_entry.id   AF-A0AAW0IZ59-F1
#
_cell.length_a   1.000
_cell.length_b   1.000
_cell.length_c   1.000
_cell.angle_alpha   90.00
_cell.angle_beta   90.00
_cell.angle_gamma   90.00
#
_symmetry.space_group_name_H-M   'P 1'
#
loop_
_entity.id
_entity.type
_entity.pdbx_description
1 polymer ?
#
loop_
_entity_poly.entity_id
_entity_poly.type
_entity_poly.pdbx_seq_one_letter_code
_entity_poly.pdbx_strand_id
1 'polypeptide(L)'
;MDGDHGAAWFWDPEIPERSPGVMEYGCSLFLGWRPGIVPHLAAFLVLTGLSMAEGDTLVSVDYEIFGKVQGVFFRKYTQAEGKKLGLVGWVQNTDRGTVQGQLQGPISKVRSMQEWLEKRGSPKSHIDSANFNNEKAISKLDYSDFQIVK
;
A
#
# COMPACT_ATOMS: atom_id res chain seq x y z
N MET A 1 -11.82 -35.51 27.76
CA MET A 1 -11.74 -34.56 28.90
C MET A 1 -10.35 -33.97 28.80
N ASP A 2 -10.08 -32.87 28.12
CA ASP A 2 -10.85 -31.69 27.68
C ASP A 2 -10.25 -31.26 26.32
N GLY A 3 -10.94 -30.76 25.30
CA GLY A 3 -11.98 -29.73 25.31
C GLY A 3 -11.41 -28.47 24.65
N ASP A 4 -11.72 -28.27 23.35
CA ASP A 4 -11.98 -27.00 22.64
C ASP A 4 -11.00 -25.80 22.83
N HIS A 5 -10.48 -25.09 21.82
CA HIS A 5 -11.25 -24.41 20.77
C HIS A 5 -10.37 -24.10 19.56
N GLY A 6 -10.82 -24.52 18.38
CA GLY A 6 -10.34 -24.01 17.10
C GLY A 6 -10.83 -22.58 16.92
N ALA A 7 -9.91 -21.62 16.87
CA ALA A 7 -10.21 -20.26 16.47
C ALA A 7 -10.36 -20.18 14.95
N ALA A 8 -11.50 -20.66 14.45
CA ALA A 8 -12.02 -20.35 13.13
C ALA A 8 -12.43 -18.87 13.11
N TRP A 9 -11.48 -17.99 12.78
CA TRP A 9 -11.81 -16.62 12.40
C TRP A 9 -12.35 -16.64 10.97
N PHE A 10 -13.67 -16.82 10.93
CA PHE A 10 -14.56 -16.52 9.82
C PHE A 10 -14.29 -15.09 9.35
N TRP A 11 -13.63 -14.94 8.20
CA TRP A 11 -13.66 -13.70 7.43
C TRP A 11 -14.24 -14.03 6.07
N ASP A 12 -15.37 -13.39 5.82
CA ASP A 12 -16.23 -13.52 4.66
C ASP A 12 -15.46 -13.22 3.35
N PRO A 13 -15.63 -14.02 2.28
CA PRO A 13 -14.93 -13.88 1.02
C PRO A 13 -15.80 -13.18 -0.02
N GLU A 14 -15.77 -11.85 -0.09
CA GLU A 14 -16.29 -11.16 -1.28
C GLU A 14 -15.62 -9.78 -1.46
N ILE A 15 -14.55 -9.76 -2.27
CA ILE A 15 -14.13 -8.54 -2.97
C ILE A 15 -14.16 -8.91 -4.46
N PRO A 16 -15.05 -8.31 -5.26
CA PRO A 16 -15.19 -8.66 -6.66
C PRO A 16 -13.93 -8.28 -7.43
N GLU A 17 -13.38 -9.27 -8.13
CA GLU A 17 -12.40 -9.08 -9.18
C GLU A 17 -12.98 -8.11 -10.22
N ARG A 18 -12.26 -7.01 -10.50
CA ARG A 18 -12.51 -6.25 -11.73
C ARG A 18 -11.22 -5.73 -12.33
N SER A 19 -10.81 -6.41 -13.39
CA SER A 19 -9.97 -5.94 -14.49
C SER A 19 -10.25 -6.87 -15.68
N PRO A 20 -10.00 -6.52 -16.94
CA PRO A 20 -9.86 -5.20 -17.58
C PRO A 20 -10.78 -5.07 -18.81
N GLY A 21 -10.91 -3.88 -19.43
CA GLY A 21 -11.56 -3.79 -20.74
C GLY A 21 -12.08 -2.40 -21.13
N VAL A 22 -11.29 -1.71 -21.93
CA VAL A 22 -11.59 -0.96 -23.18
C VAL A 22 -12.95 -0.27 -23.39
N MET A 23 -12.86 0.90 -24.06
CA MET A 23 -13.85 1.73 -24.81
C MET A 23 -15.03 2.28 -23.98
N GLU A 24 -15.33 3.58 -24.02
CA GLU A 24 -15.87 4.25 -25.21
C GLU A 24 -15.51 5.74 -25.35
N TYR A 25 -15.51 6.14 -26.61
CA TYR A 25 -15.35 7.48 -27.16
C TYR A 25 -16.64 8.31 -27.04
N GLY A 26 -16.49 9.64 -26.96
CA GLY A 26 -17.55 10.63 -27.18
C GLY A 26 -18.28 11.07 -25.90
N CYS A 27 -18.79 12.30 -25.78
CA CYS A 27 -19.23 13.22 -26.82
C CYS A 27 -19.43 14.62 -26.20
N SER A 28 -19.21 15.65 -27.02
CA SER A 28 -19.89 16.95 -26.99
C SER A 28 -19.60 17.98 -25.88
N LEU A 29 -18.70 18.91 -26.21
CA LEU A 29 -19.01 20.32 -26.48
C LEU A 29 -20.11 21.01 -25.63
N PHE A 30 -19.72 21.90 -24.72
CA PHE A 30 -20.44 23.12 -24.35
C PHE A 30 -19.40 24.13 -23.82
N LEU A 31 -18.80 24.97 -24.66
CA LEU A 31 -19.23 26.37 -24.92
C LEU A 31 -19.76 27.09 -23.67
N GLY A 32 -18.99 28.05 -23.16
CA GLY A 32 -19.48 28.94 -22.10
C GLY A 32 -18.44 29.87 -21.47
N TRP A 33 -17.70 30.65 -22.27
CA TRP A 33 -16.87 31.77 -21.78
C TRP A 33 -17.76 32.88 -21.21
N ARG A 34 -17.69 33.14 -19.90
CA ARG A 34 -18.15 34.39 -19.27
C ARG A 34 -17.04 34.95 -18.38
N PRO A 35 -16.42 36.10 -18.70
CA PRO A 35 -15.50 36.77 -17.80
C PRO A 35 -16.30 37.67 -16.85
N GLY A 36 -16.00 37.60 -15.54
CA GLY A 36 -16.52 38.57 -14.58
C GLY A 36 -16.58 38.08 -13.14
N ILE A 37 -15.62 38.55 -12.34
CA ILE A 37 -15.67 38.73 -10.89
C ILE A 37 -15.52 37.45 -10.03
N VAL A 38 -14.31 37.20 -9.54
CA VAL A 38 -14.09 36.59 -8.22
C VAL A 38 -12.94 37.30 -7.48
N PRO A 39 -13.15 37.77 -6.23
CA PRO A 39 -12.18 38.56 -5.49
C PRO A 39 -11.18 37.69 -4.71
N HIS A 40 -9.89 37.98 -4.93
CA HIS A 40 -8.89 38.29 -3.90
C HIS A 40 -8.95 37.52 -2.57
N LEU A 41 -8.68 36.22 -2.57
CA LEU A 41 -7.95 35.57 -1.47
C LEU A 41 -7.11 34.44 -2.05
N ALA A 42 -5.81 34.65 -1.97
CA ALA A 42 -4.78 33.86 -2.63
C ALA A 42 -4.75 32.41 -2.14
N ALA A 43 -4.57 31.53 -3.13
CA ALA A 43 -3.78 30.32 -3.10
C ALA A 43 -3.06 30.00 -1.78
N PHE A 44 -3.55 29.00 -1.06
CA PHE A 44 -2.78 28.29 -0.05
C PHE A 44 -2.60 26.83 -0.52
N LEU A 45 -1.35 26.54 -0.90
CA LEU A 45 -0.73 25.22 -1.09
C LEU A 45 -1.22 24.35 -2.27
N VAL A 46 -0.65 24.65 -3.44
CA VAL A 46 -0.18 23.61 -4.36
C VAL A 46 0.92 22.82 -3.64
N LEU A 47 0.80 21.49 -3.52
CA LEU A 47 1.86 20.46 -3.71
C LEU A 47 1.55 19.15 -2.95
N THR A 48 1.75 18.03 -3.67
CA THR A 48 1.62 16.60 -3.32
C THR A 48 0.21 16.00 -3.57
N GLY A 49 -0.01 15.03 -4.44
CA GLY A 49 0.91 14.09 -5.07
C GLY A 49 0.76 14.04 -6.60
N LEU A 50 1.87 14.32 -7.26
CA LEU A 50 2.34 13.72 -8.51
C LEU A 50 1.34 12.81 -9.25
N SER A 51 0.74 13.41 -10.28
CA SER A 51 0.55 12.74 -11.57
C SER A 51 1.85 12.09 -11.99
N MET A 52 1.95 10.76 -11.96
CA MET A 52 2.96 10.01 -12.71
C MET A 52 2.36 8.69 -13.19
N ALA A 53 1.83 8.73 -14.41
CA ALA A 53 1.87 7.59 -15.30
C ALA A 53 3.36 7.32 -15.59
N GLU A 54 4.02 6.58 -14.71
CA GLU A 54 5.39 6.10 -14.91
C GLU A 54 5.34 4.58 -14.98
N GLY A 55 5.64 4.09 -16.19
CA GLY A 55 5.54 2.68 -16.55
C GLY A 55 6.43 1.79 -15.71
N ASP A 56 5.96 0.54 -15.53
CA ASP A 56 6.62 -0.74 -15.17
C ASP A 56 8.01 -0.75 -14.50
N THR A 57 8.38 0.32 -13.81
CA THR A 57 9.67 0.42 -13.13
C THR A 57 9.49 -0.29 -11.82
N LEU A 58 9.91 -1.55 -11.82
CA LEU A 58 9.91 -2.38 -10.64
C LEU A 58 10.98 -1.85 -9.70
N VAL A 59 10.62 -1.64 -8.45
CA VAL A 59 11.52 -1.24 -7.39
C VAL A 59 11.43 -2.24 -6.26
N SER A 60 12.54 -2.44 -5.58
CA SER A 60 12.65 -3.16 -4.33
C SER A 60 12.96 -2.15 -3.24
N VAL A 61 12.22 -2.18 -2.14
CA VAL A 61 12.47 -1.35 -0.97
C VAL A 61 12.41 -2.21 0.29
N ASP A 62 13.37 -2.04 1.16
CA ASP A 62 13.34 -2.61 2.50
C ASP A 62 12.65 -1.62 3.43
N TYR A 63 11.85 -2.13 4.36
CA TYR A 63 11.17 -1.29 5.34
C TYR A 63 11.35 -1.87 6.74
N GLU A 64 11.44 -0.97 7.72
CA GLU A 64 11.44 -1.30 9.14
C GLU A 64 10.45 -0.40 9.87
N ILE A 65 9.48 -1.01 10.53
CA ILE A 65 8.42 -0.33 11.28
C ILE A 65 8.72 -0.43 12.76
N PHE A 66 8.76 0.74 13.39
CA PHE A 66 8.95 0.92 14.82
C PHE A 66 7.61 1.20 15.49
N GLY A 67 7.45 0.68 16.71
CA GLY A 67 6.27 0.91 17.54
C GLY A 67 5.69 -0.38 18.11
N LYS A 68 4.40 -0.35 18.46
CA LYS A 68 3.67 -1.48 19.03
C LYS A 68 3.07 -2.34 17.92
N VAL A 69 3.93 -3.12 17.26
CA VAL A 69 3.61 -3.90 16.05
C VAL A 69 3.60 -5.42 16.27
N GLN A 70 4.04 -5.90 17.44
CA GLN A 70 3.96 -7.31 17.82
C GLN A 70 2.67 -7.64 18.57
N GLY A 71 2.12 -8.84 18.35
CA GLY A 71 0.88 -9.29 19.00
C GLY A 71 -0.43 -8.71 18.42
N VAL A 72 -0.36 -7.93 17.34
CA VAL A 72 -1.52 -7.19 16.77
C VAL A 72 -1.90 -7.64 15.36
N PHE A 73 -1.51 -8.87 14.97
CA PHE A 73 -1.75 -9.47 13.65
C PHE A 73 -1.24 -8.63 12.46
N PHE A 74 -0.27 -7.74 12.69
CA PHE A 74 0.27 -6.81 11.69
C PHE A 74 0.67 -7.52 10.39
N ARG A 75 1.45 -8.61 10.51
CA ARG A 75 1.93 -9.44 9.39
C ARG A 75 0.81 -9.91 8.44
N LYS A 76 -0.36 -10.27 8.97
CA LYS A 76 -1.50 -10.74 8.16
C LYS A 76 -2.12 -9.60 7.34
N TYR A 77 -2.25 -8.41 7.94
CA TYR A 77 -2.74 -7.22 7.25
C TYR A 77 -1.75 -6.75 6.18
N THR A 78 -0.45 -6.73 6.50
CA THR A 78 0.61 -6.39 5.55
C THR A 78 0.59 -7.32 4.33
N GLN A 79 0.44 -8.63 4.55
CA GLN A 79 0.32 -9.60 3.45
C GLN A 79 -0.94 -9.35 2.61
N ALA A 80 -2.10 -9.12 3.25
CA ALA A 80 -3.34 -8.88 2.54
C ALA A 80 -3.28 -7.61 1.67
N GLU A 81 -2.74 -6.51 2.19
CA GLU A 81 -2.57 -5.27 1.42
C GLU A 81 -1.52 -5.43 0.32
N GLY A 82 -0.41 -6.12 0.59
CA GLY A 82 0.60 -6.45 -0.42
C GLY A 82 0.00 -7.24 -1.59
N LYS A 83 -0.77 -8.30 -1.31
CA LYS A 83 -1.47 -9.08 -2.34
C LYS A 83 -2.52 -8.25 -3.10
N LYS A 84 -3.27 -7.39 -2.41
CA LYS A 84 -4.26 -6.49 -3.01
C LYS A 84 -3.63 -5.47 -3.95
N LEU A 85 -2.43 -4.98 -3.64
CA LEU A 85 -1.67 -4.07 -4.49
C LEU A 85 -0.91 -4.80 -5.61
N GLY A 86 -0.80 -6.12 -5.55
CA GLY A 86 -0.01 -6.94 -6.48
C GLY A 86 1.49 -6.84 -6.24
N LEU A 87 1.89 -6.59 -4.99
CA LEU A 87 3.30 -6.54 -4.56
C LEU A 87 3.75 -7.91 -4.08
N VAL A 88 5.05 -8.17 -4.22
CA VAL A 88 5.71 -9.40 -3.73
C VAL A 88 6.78 -9.04 -2.71
N GLY A 89 7.23 -10.03 -1.93
CA GLY A 89 8.29 -9.82 -0.95
C GLY A 89 8.01 -10.59 0.34
N TRP A 90 8.47 -10.06 1.46
CA TRP A 90 8.36 -10.75 2.73
C TRP A 90 8.26 -9.80 3.92
N VAL A 91 7.69 -10.31 5.01
CA VAL A 91 7.58 -9.59 6.29
C VAL A 91 8.02 -10.49 7.45
N GLN A 92 8.81 -9.96 8.37
CA GLN A 92 9.34 -10.65 9.54
C GLN A 92 9.28 -9.75 10.78
N ASN A 93 9.12 -10.36 11.95
CA ASN A 93 9.32 -9.66 13.22
C ASN A 93 10.79 -9.75 13.62
N THR A 94 11.37 -8.65 14.08
CA THR A 94 12.72 -8.62 14.64
C THR A 94 12.67 -8.87 16.15
N ASP A 95 13.72 -9.45 16.73
CA ASP A 95 13.86 -9.68 18.19
C ASP A 95 13.80 -8.38 19.01
N ARG A 96 14.02 -7.23 18.37
CA ARG A 96 13.97 -5.90 18.98
C ARG A 96 12.54 -5.37 19.18
N GLY A 97 11.52 -6.11 18.76
CA GLY A 97 10.13 -5.65 18.84
C GLY A 97 9.63 -4.93 17.58
N THR A 98 10.47 -4.79 16.55
CA THR A 98 10.12 -4.13 15.28
C THR A 98 9.62 -5.13 14.24
N VAL A 99 9.05 -4.62 13.15
CA VAL A 99 8.67 -5.42 11.97
C VAL A 99 9.48 -4.93 10.80
N GLN A 100 10.26 -5.82 10.20
CA GLN A 100 11.00 -5.54 8.98
C GLN A 100 10.45 -6.34 7.81
N GLY A 101 10.75 -5.90 6.60
CA GLY A 101 10.39 -6.65 5.41
C GLY A 101 10.95 -6.01 4.15
N GLN A 102 10.65 -6.66 3.04
CA GLN A 102 10.98 -6.17 1.72
C GLN A 102 9.74 -6.16 0.85
N LEU A 103 9.56 -5.07 0.10
CA LEU A 103 8.52 -4.91 -0.90
C LEU A 103 9.18 -4.84 -2.27
N GLN A 104 8.66 -5.59 -3.22
CA GLN A 104 9.06 -5.52 -4.61
C GLN A 104 7.83 -5.37 -5.50
N GLY A 105 7.92 -4.49 -6.48
CA GLY A 105 6.84 -4.26 -7.44
C GLY A 105 6.93 -2.90 -8.10
N PRO A 106 5.92 -2.51 -8.88
CA PRO A 106 5.93 -1.22 -9.57
C PRO A 106 5.92 -0.06 -8.56
N ILE A 107 6.75 0.96 -8.83
CA ILE A 107 6.97 2.11 -7.92
C ILE A 107 5.68 2.76 -7.43
N SER A 108 4.65 2.88 -8.27
CA SER A 108 3.36 3.46 -7.89
C SER A 108 2.68 2.65 -6.78
N LYS A 109 2.72 1.31 -6.87
CA LYS A 109 2.14 0.41 -5.87
C LYS A 109 2.99 0.38 -4.61
N VAL A 110 4.31 0.40 -4.75
CA VAL A 110 5.23 0.46 -3.61
C VAL A 110 4.99 1.73 -2.80
N ARG A 111 4.84 2.90 -3.43
CA ARG A 111 4.46 4.14 -2.74
C ARG A 111 3.14 4.03 -2.00
N SER A 112 2.10 3.46 -2.64
CA SER A 112 0.81 3.25 -1.96
C SER A 112 0.96 2.36 -0.72
N MET A 113 1.84 1.36 -0.78
CA MET A 113 2.13 0.49 0.35
C MET A 113 2.92 1.21 1.45
N GLN A 114 3.88 2.07 1.10
CA GLN A 114 4.62 2.91 2.06
C GLN A 114 3.65 3.81 2.83
N GLU A 115 2.77 4.52 2.13
CA GLU A 115 1.76 5.37 2.77
C GLU A 115 0.82 4.58 3.69
N TRP A 116 0.46 3.35 3.31
CA TRP A 116 -0.36 2.47 4.14
C TRP A 116 0.37 2.02 5.40
N LEU A 117 1.66 1.69 5.28
CA LEU A 117 2.52 1.30 6.40
C LEU A 117 2.77 2.46 7.37
N GLU A 118 2.77 3.70 6.89
CA GLU A 118 2.88 4.90 7.73
C GLU A 118 1.56 5.28 8.40
N LYS A 119 0.45 5.30 7.65
CA LYS A 119 -0.81 5.91 8.11
C LYS A 119 -1.77 4.92 8.75
N ARG A 120 -1.84 3.67 8.25
CA ARG A 120 -2.94 2.75 8.56
C ARG A 120 -2.49 1.55 9.37
N GLY A 121 -1.52 0.79 8.86
CA GLY A 121 -1.07 -0.45 9.48
C GLY A 121 -2.23 -1.38 9.90
N SER A 122 -2.10 -2.00 11.07
CA SER A 122 -3.19 -2.73 11.73
C SER A 122 -4.00 -1.77 12.61
N PRO A 123 -5.34 -1.89 12.68
CA PRO A 123 -6.18 -1.05 13.54
C PRO A 123 -5.83 -1.14 15.03
N LYS A 124 -5.09 -2.19 15.45
CA LYS A 124 -4.59 -2.36 16.82
C LYS A 124 -3.09 -2.06 16.97
N SER A 125 -2.38 -1.78 15.88
CA SER A 125 -0.96 -1.41 15.93
C SER A 125 -0.81 0.09 16.18
N HIS A 126 0.25 0.44 16.90
CA HIS A 126 0.72 1.82 17.00
C HIS A 126 2.05 1.92 16.28
N ILE A 127 2.09 2.68 15.18
CA ILE A 127 3.30 2.91 14.40
C ILE A 127 3.91 4.22 14.91
N ASP A 128 5.11 4.13 15.45
CA ASP A 128 5.87 5.28 15.97
C ASP A 128 6.66 5.93 14.84
N SER A 129 7.26 5.10 13.97
CA SER A 129 8.01 5.54 12.80
C SER A 129 8.12 4.40 11.79
N ALA A 130 8.08 4.73 10.49
CA ALA A 130 8.40 3.81 9.42
C ALA A 130 9.69 4.27 8.74
N ASN A 131 10.67 3.38 8.66
CA ASN A 131 11.93 3.63 7.97
C ASN A 131 11.96 2.82 6.67
N PHE A 132 12.32 3.47 5.57
CA PHE A 132 12.45 2.83 4.26
C PHE A 132 13.91 2.94 3.81
N ASN A 133 14.54 1.80 3.53
CA ASN A 133 15.95 1.70 3.17
C ASN A 133 16.13 0.87 1.90
N ASN A 134 17.33 0.93 1.32
CA ASN A 134 17.73 0.13 0.16
C ASN A 134 16.75 0.18 -1.02
N GLU A 135 16.16 1.34 -1.29
CA GLU A 135 15.35 1.52 -2.50
C GLU A 135 16.23 1.34 -3.74
N LYS A 136 15.90 0.33 -4.54
CA LYS A 136 16.63 -0.02 -5.77
C LYS A 136 15.66 -0.35 -6.89
N ALA A 137 15.92 0.17 -8.09
CA ALA A 137 15.21 -0.26 -9.28
C ALA A 137 15.69 -1.67 -9.67
N ILE A 138 14.75 -2.60 -9.84
CA ILE A 138 15.00 -3.99 -10.22
C ILE A 138 14.42 -4.24 -11.62
N SER A 139 15.06 -5.11 -12.41
CA SER A 139 14.55 -5.48 -13.73
C SER A 139 13.61 -6.69 -13.66
N LYS A 140 13.64 -7.44 -12.56
CA LYS A 140 12.86 -8.67 -12.33
C LYS A 140 12.54 -8.80 -10.84
N LEU A 141 11.36 -9.33 -10.55
CA LEU A 141 10.94 -9.72 -9.20
C LEU A 141 11.77 -10.92 -8.73
N ASP A 142 12.39 -10.80 -7.56
CA ASP A 142 13.13 -11.87 -6.89
C ASP A 142 12.17 -12.87 -6.22
N TYR A 143 11.02 -12.36 -5.77
CA TYR A 143 9.97 -13.14 -5.12
C TYR A 143 8.74 -13.31 -6.02
N SER A 144 8.04 -14.43 -5.87
CA SER A 144 6.81 -14.72 -6.62
C SER A 144 5.52 -14.50 -5.82
N ASP A 145 5.61 -14.36 -4.49
CA ASP A 145 4.47 -14.12 -3.60
C ASP A 145 4.89 -13.25 -2.41
N PHE A 146 3.93 -12.82 -1.61
CA PHE A 146 4.15 -12.11 -0.35
C PHE A 146 4.18 -13.08 0.83
N GLN A 147 5.37 -13.38 1.35
CA GLN A 147 5.57 -14.39 2.40
C GLN A 147 5.68 -13.80 3.81
N ILE A 148 5.16 -14.52 4.79
CA ILE A 148 5.34 -14.18 6.22
C ILE A 148 6.46 -15.07 6.77
N VAL A 149 7.58 -14.45 7.14
CA VAL A 149 8.72 -15.13 7.75
C VAL A 149 8.49 -15.24 9.25
N LYS A 150 8.82 -16.42 9.81
CA LYS A 150 8.64 -16.72 11.23
C LYS A 150 9.81 -16.25 12.08
#